data_AF-A0A7S9LW32-F1
#
_entry.id   AF-A0A7S9LW32-F1
#
_cell.length_a   1.000
_cell.length_b   1.000
_cell.length_c   1.000
_cell.angle_alpha   90.00
_cell.angle_beta   90.00
_cell.angle_gamma   90.00
#
_symmetry.space_group_name_H-M   'P 1'
#
loop_
_entity.id
_entity.type
_entity.pdbx_description
1 polymer ?
#
loop_
_entity_poly.entity_id
_entity_poly.type
_entity_poly.pdbx_seq_one_letter_code
_entity_poly.pdbx_strand_id
1 'polypeptide(L)' 'MRFLGELRAREGLSQADLAKRLSKPPSFVGKYETYERRLDVIEFLVVLRTLKSSFSGFEEATAIKLPEAL' A
#
# COMPACT_ATOMS: atom_id res chain seq x y z
N MET A 1 1.03 10.94 0.47
CA MET A 1 0.67 10.41 -0.86
C MET A 1 -0.84 10.37 -1.07
N ARG A 2 -1.39 11.34 -1.79
CA ARG A 2 -2.85 11.52 -1.99
C ARG A 2 -3.55 10.30 -2.62
N PHE A 3 -2.95 9.71 -3.64
CA PHE A 3 -3.53 8.59 -4.39
C PHE A 3 -3.83 7.35 -3.51
N LEU A 4 -2.86 6.89 -2.71
CA LEU A 4 -3.08 5.72 -1.84
C LEU A 4 -4.09 5.99 -0.73
N GLY A 5 -4.13 7.21 -0.19
CA GLY A 5 -5.11 7.60 0.82
C GLY A 5 -6.54 7.56 0.26
N GLU A 6 -6.74 8.01 -0.98
CA GLU A 6 -8.02 7.93 -1.68
C GLU A 6 -8.45 6.47 -1.95
N LEU A 7 -7.52 5.60 -2.38
CA LEU A 7 -7.79 4.17 -2.54
C LEU A 7 -8.16 3.49 -1.22
N ARG A 8 -7.40 3.76 -0.15
CA ARG A 8 -7.72 3.25 1.20
C ARG A 8 -9.12 3.66 1.63
N ALA A 9 -9.48 4.92 1.41
CA ALA A 9 -10.80 5.43 1.76
C ALA A 9 -11.93 4.75 0.94
N ARG A 10 -11.70 4.47 -0.36
CA ARG A 10 -12.65 3.73 -1.20
C ARG A 10 -12.87 2.29 -0.73
N GLU A 11 -11.83 1.66 -0.21
CA GLU A 11 -11.91 0.32 0.41
C GLU A 11 -12.52 0.35 1.83
N GLY A 12 -12.89 1.53 2.35
CA GLY A 12 -13.53 1.68 3.67
C GLY A 12 -12.61 1.39 4.85
N LEU A 13 -11.29 1.45 4.66
CA LEU A 13 -10.31 1.12 5.69
C LEU A 13 -9.84 2.36 6.46
N SER A 14 -9.67 2.26 7.77
CA SER A 14 -8.89 3.25 8.53
C SER A 14 -7.39 3.09 8.26
N GLN A 15 -6.58 4.10 8.64
CA GLN A 15 -5.12 3.99 8.59
C GLN A 15 -4.59 2.82 9.44
N ALA A 16 -5.21 2.58 10.61
CA ALA A 16 -4.86 1.48 11.49
C ALA A 16 -5.21 0.11 10.89
N ASP A 17 -6.35 0.00 10.19
CA ASP A 17 -6.76 -1.25 9.51
C ASP A 17 -5.78 -1.62 8.41
N LEU A 18 -5.39 -0.65 7.59
CA LEU A 18 -4.40 -0.88 6.53
C LEU A 18 -3.03 -1.22 7.10
N ALA A 19 -2.58 -0.51 8.14
CA ALA A 19 -1.32 -0.82 8.82
C ALA A 19 -1.31 -2.25 9.37
N LYS A 20 -2.42 -2.70 9.97
CA LYS A 20 -2.58 -4.07 10.47
C LYS A 20 -2.46 -5.10 9.35
N ARG A 21 -3.10 -4.88 8.19
CA ARG A 21 -2.99 -5.76 7.02
C ARG A 21 -1.56 -5.84 6.48
N LEU A 22 -0.81 -4.75 6.56
CA LEU A 22 0.58 -4.67 6.13
C LEU A 22 1.58 -5.20 7.17
N SER A 23 1.12 -5.66 8.34
CA SER A 23 1.98 -6.02 9.48
C SER A 23 2.92 -4.89 9.93
N LYS A 24 2.42 -3.64 9.89
CA LYS A 24 3.17 -2.44 10.28
C LYS A 24 2.53 -1.70 11.47
N PRO A 25 3.30 -0.84 12.17
CA PRO A 25 2.75 0.04 13.19
C PRO A 25 1.67 0.98 12.62
N PRO A 26 0.66 1.40 13.39
CA PRO A 26 -0.41 2.29 12.92
C PRO A 26 0.10 3.60 12.28
N SER A 27 1.24 4.11 12.75
CA SER A 27 1.86 5.33 12.21
C SER A 27 2.48 5.16 10.81
N PHE A 28 2.69 3.93 10.34
CA PHE A 28 3.27 3.68 9.02
C PHE A 28 2.43 4.31 7.90
N VAL A 29 1.11 4.09 7.93
CA VAL A 29 0.18 4.62 6.93
C VAL A 29 0.08 6.13 6.98
N GLY A 30 -0.08 6.69 8.18
CA GLY A 30 -0.11 8.14 8.37
C GLY A 30 1.14 8.81 7.78
N LYS A 31 2.34 8.30 8.10
CA LYS A 31 3.60 8.89 7.65
C LYS A 31 3.77 8.90 6.13
N TYR A 32 3.36 7.85 5.42
CA TYR A 32 3.45 7.87 3.95
C TYR A 32 2.28 8.65 3.31
N GLU A 33 1.13 8.75 3.97
CA GLU A 33 0.00 9.57 3.52
C GLU A 33 0.31 11.08 3.66
N THR A 34 1.08 11.50 4.67
CA THR A 34 1.51 12.89 4.91
C THR A 34 2.86 13.27 4.29
N TYR A 35 3.52 12.35 3.57
CA TYR A 35 4.85 12.54 2.96
C TYR A 35 6.03 12.64 3.95
N GLU A 36 5.82 12.32 5.22
CA GLU A 36 6.89 12.20 6.22
C GLU A 36 7.77 10.96 6.00
N ARG A 37 7.25 9.94 5.33
CA ARG A 37 7.97 8.72 4.97
C ARG A 37 7.81 8.41 3.49
N ARG A 38 8.92 8.11 2.82
CA ARG A 38 8.93 7.58 1.46
C ARG A 38 8.61 6.08 1.50
N LEU A 39 7.79 5.61 0.57
CA LEU A 39 7.64 4.20 0.28
C LEU A 39 8.66 3.82 -0.78
N ASP A 40 9.36 2.71 -0.61
CA ASP A 40 10.07 2.10 -1.73
C ASP A 40 9.09 1.42 -2.70
N VAL A 41 9.60 0.96 -3.85
CA VAL A 41 8.78 0.35 -4.90
C VAL A 41 8.08 -0.92 -4.43
N ILE A 42 8.74 -1.77 -3.63
CA ILE A 42 8.13 -3.00 -3.11
C ILE A 42 7.04 -2.65 -2.11
N GLU A 43 7.31 -1.71 -1.20
CA GLU A 43 6.30 -1.21 -0.27
C GLU A 43 5.06 -0.65 -0.98
N PHE A 44 5.28 0.16 -2.02
CA PHE A 44 4.20 0.69 -2.83
C PHE A 44 3.35 -0.41 -3.48
N LEU A 45 3.99 -1.40 -4.11
CA LEU A 45 3.30 -2.50 -4.79
C LEU A 45 2.51 -3.38 -3.82
N VAL A 46 3.05 -3.67 -2.64
CA VAL A 46 2.34 -4.46 -1.62
C VAL A 46 1.14 -3.68 -1.07
N VAL A 47 1.26 -2.35 -0.88
CA VAL A 47 0.12 -1.50 -0.49
C VAL A 47 -0.97 -1.52 -1.56
N LEU A 48 -0.61 -1.38 -2.84
CA LEU A 48 -1.58 -1.46 -3.95
C LEU A 48 -2.33 -2.79 -3.98
N ARG A 49 -1.59 -3.91 -3.88
CA ARG A 49 -2.18 -5.25 -3.84
C ARG A 49 -3.12 -5.41 -2.64
N THR A 50 -2.74 -4.88 -1.48
CA THR A 50 -3.54 -4.92 -0.25
C THR A 50 -4.85 -4.13 -0.39
N LEU A 51 -4.82 -3.06 -1.19
CA LEU A 51 -5.96 -2.22 -1.56
C LEU A 51 -6.72 -2.72 -2.79
N LYS A 52 -6.48 -3.97 -3.22
CA LYS A 52 -7.10 -4.61 -4.39
C LYS A 52 -7.02 -3.76 -5.66
N SER A 53 -6.01 -2.90 -5.75
CA SER A 53 -5.75 -2.08 -6.93
C SER A 53 -4.59 -2.72 -7.68
N SER A 54 -4.87 -3.19 -8.90
CA SER A 54 -3.86 -3.72 -9.80
C SER A 54 -3.19 -2.58 -10.55
N PHE A 55 -1.86 -2.62 -10.64
CA PHE A 55 -1.14 -1.85 -11.64
C PHE A 55 -1.12 -2.68 -12.94
N SER A 56 -2.18 -2.54 -13.75
CA SER A 56 -2.27 -3.25 -15.04
C SER A 56 -1.13 -2.81 -15.95
N GLY A 57 -0.16 -3.69 -16.17
CA GLY A 57 0.99 -3.47 -17.07
C GLY A 57 2.36 -3.88 -16.51
N PHE A 58 2.57 -3.90 -15.19
CA PHE A 58 3.89 -4.24 -14.61
C PHE A 58 3.98 -5.68 -14.08
N GLU A 59 2.91 -6.18 -13.47
CA GLU A 59 2.86 -7.53 -12.89
C GLU A 59 2.94 -8.62 -13.98
N GLU A 60 2.26 -8.40 -15.10
CA GLU A 60 2.23 -9.31 -16.25
C GLU A 60 3.58 -9.41 -16.97
N ALA A 61 4.35 -8.30 -16.98
CA ALA A 61 5.61 -8.23 -17.71
C ALA A 61 6.80 -8.84 -16.96
N THR A 62 6.69 -9.06 -15.64
CA THR A 62 7.87 -9.30 -14.79
C THR A 62 7.82 -10.59 -13.94
N ALA A 63 6.67 -11.28 -13.86
CA ALA A 63 6.50 -12.49 -13.03
C ALA A 63 6.99 -12.33 -11.57
N ILE A 64 6.96 -11.10 -11.05
CA ILE A 64 7.47 -10.78 -9.71
C ILE A 64 6.52 -11.37 -8.66
N LYS A 65 7.07 -12.18 -7.74
CA LYS A 65 6.36 -12.61 -6.54
C LYS A 65 6.45 -11.53 -5.47
N LEU A 66 5.35 -10.83 -5.25
CA LEU A 66 5.25 -9.86 -4.14
C LEU A 66 5.06 -10.59 -2.80
N PRO A 67 5.75 -10.18 -1.73
CA PRO A 67 5.56 -10.78 -0.40
C PRO A 67 4.16 -10.49 0.11
N GLU A 68 3.52 -11.37 0.90
CA GLU A 68 2.14 -11.19 1.37
C GLU A 68 1.95 -9.95 2.28
N ALA A 69 3.00 -9.56 3.00
CA ALA A 69 3.06 -8.39 3.88
C ALA A 69 4.45 -7.72 3.82
N LEU A 70 4.63 -6.62 4.57
CA LEU A 70 5.83 -5.76 4.54
C LEU A 70 6.79 -5.94 5.70
#